data_AF-A0A962UVU8-F1
#
_entry.id   AF-A0A962UVU8-F1
#
_cell.length_a   1.000
_cell.length_b   1.000
_cell.length_c   1.000
_cell.angle_alpha   90.00
_cell.angle_beta   90.00
_cell.angle_gamma   90.00
#
_symmetry.space_group_name_H-M   'P 1'
#
loop_
_entity.id
_entity.type
_entity.pdbx_description
1 polymer ?
#
loop_
_entity_poly.entity_id
_entity_poly.type
_entity_poly.pdbx_seq_one_letter_code
_entity_poly.pdbx_strand_id
1 'polypeptide(L)'
;MTSTGYDAVAAQLGGRLIGRRRLEGGVSASVEALTIEAPDGARRQVVVRMLDADGRAGLDGRGVQAEAALLAALRSAGVAVPAVLAVDVTRTRLPGMFLAMEFVAGTTDLPPDGP
;
A
#
# COMPACT_ATOMS: atom_id res chain seq x y z
N MET A 1 7.79 -12.79 9.45
CA MET A 1 6.50 -12.86 8.70
C MET A 1 6.80 -13.32 7.29
N THR A 2 6.20 -14.44 6.91
CA THR A 2 6.53 -15.23 5.71
C THR A 2 6.31 -14.41 4.42
N SER A 3 7.26 -14.51 3.49
CA SER A 3 7.21 -13.93 2.14
C SER A 3 5.86 -14.15 1.44
N THR A 4 5.25 -15.31 1.72
CA THR A 4 4.05 -15.86 1.06
C THR A 4 2.87 -14.91 0.95
N GLY A 5 2.58 -14.09 1.97
CA GLY A 5 1.46 -13.16 1.93
C GLY A 5 1.67 -12.02 0.94
N TYR A 6 2.87 -11.45 0.92
CA TYR A 6 3.24 -10.40 -0.03
C TYR A 6 3.46 -10.94 -1.44
N ASP A 7 3.89 -12.19 -1.57
CA ASP A 7 3.94 -12.89 -2.86
C ASP A 7 2.53 -12.99 -3.48
N ALA A 8 1.51 -13.31 -2.67
CA ALA A 8 0.12 -13.33 -3.14
C ALA A 8 -0.39 -11.94 -3.55
N VAL A 9 0.00 -10.89 -2.83
CA VAL A 9 -0.32 -9.50 -3.22
C VAL A 9 0.36 -9.13 -4.53
N ALA A 10 1.63 -9.48 -4.72
CA ALA A 10 2.34 -9.23 -5.97
C ALA A 10 1.70 -9.99 -7.15
N ALA A 11 1.32 -11.25 -6.93
CA ALA A 11 0.65 -12.07 -7.93
C ALA A 11 -0.71 -11.49 -8.35
N GLN A 12 -1.51 -11.00 -7.40
CA GLN A 12 -2.76 -10.29 -7.69
C GLN A 12 -2.51 -9.03 -8.54
N LEU A 13 -1.38 -8.38 -8.33
CA LEU A 13 -0.94 -7.21 -9.09
C LEU A 13 -0.19 -7.60 -10.38
N GLY A 14 -0.29 -8.85 -10.83
CA GLY A 14 0.20 -9.28 -12.13
C GLY A 14 1.71 -9.47 -12.23
N GLY A 15 2.40 -9.76 -11.13
CA GLY A 15 3.83 -10.06 -11.18
C GLY A 15 4.34 -10.86 -9.99
N ARG A 16 5.65 -11.02 -9.89
CA ARG A 16 6.32 -11.65 -8.75
C ARG A 16 6.98 -10.61 -7.86
N LEU A 17 6.99 -10.86 -6.56
CA LEU A 17 7.72 -10.03 -5.62
C LEU A 17 9.22 -10.26 -5.78
N ILE A 18 9.99 -9.20 -6.06
CA ILE A 18 11.46 -9.27 -6.15
C ILE A 18 12.15 -8.40 -5.10
N GLY A 19 11.39 -7.60 -4.35
CA GLY A 19 11.92 -6.78 -3.27
C GLY A 19 10.81 -6.25 -2.37
N ARG A 20 11.14 -6.05 -1.10
CA ARG A 20 10.25 -5.45 -0.10
C ARG A 20 11.08 -4.61 0.86
N ARG A 21 10.59 -3.42 1.20
CA ARG A 21 11.16 -2.61 2.27
C ARG A 21 10.05 -1.91 3.06
N ARG A 22 10.25 -1.81 4.37
CA ARG A 22 9.43 -0.97 5.22
C ARG A 22 9.66 0.50 4.87
N LEU A 23 8.60 1.29 4.83
CA LEU A 23 8.68 2.75 4.76
C LEU A 23 8.63 3.32 6.18
N GLU A 24 9.43 4.34 6.42
CA GLU A 24 9.41 5.07 7.68
C GLU A 24 8.25 6.06 7.71
N GLY A 25 7.66 6.25 8.90
CA GLY A 25 6.45 7.04 9.09
C GLY A 25 5.18 6.19 9.17
N GLY A 26 4.14 6.76 9.78
CA GLY A 26 2.88 6.09 10.05
C GLY A 26 2.77 5.57 11.49
N VAL A 27 2.08 6.32 12.35
CA VAL A 27 1.78 5.90 13.72
C VAL A 27 0.67 4.84 13.75
N SER A 28 -0.24 4.90 12.77
CA SER A 28 -1.48 4.12 12.74
C SER A 28 -1.49 2.96 11.74
N ALA A 29 -0.46 2.84 10.90
CA ALA A 29 -0.41 1.84 9.84
C ALA A 29 1.03 1.37 9.60
N SER A 30 1.15 0.09 9.26
CA SER A 30 2.40 -0.42 8.68
C SER A 30 2.39 -0.14 7.18
N VAL A 31 3.50 0.38 6.67
CA VAL A 31 3.65 0.74 5.26
C VAL A 31 4.87 0.05 4.68
N GLU A 32 4.66 -0.73 3.62
CA GLU A 32 5.71 -1.47 2.93
C GLU A 32 5.72 -1.08 1.44
N ALA A 33 6.89 -0.81 0.89
CA ALA A 33 7.08 -0.72 -0.56
C ALA A 33 7.49 -2.09 -1.11
N LEU A 34 6.77 -2.53 -2.14
CA LEU A 34 7.04 -3.76 -2.89
C LEU A 34 7.64 -3.41 -4.24
N THR A 35 8.66 -4.15 -4.65
CA THR A 35 9.15 -4.17 -6.03
C THR A 35 8.59 -5.42 -6.71
N ILE A 36 7.76 -5.22 -7.72
CA ILE A 36 7.08 -6.27 -8.48
C ILE A 36 7.67 -6.33 -9.88
N GLU A 37 8.03 -7.53 -10.32
CA GLU A 37 8.46 -7.81 -11.69
C GLU A 37 7.34 -8.51 -12.46
N ALA A 38 6.93 -7.89 -13.57
CA ALA A 38 5.92 -8.43 -14.49
C ALA A 38 6.51 -9.56 -15.36
N PRO A 39 5.67 -10.37 -16.03
CA PRO A 39 6.13 -11.47 -16.88
C PRO A 39 7.04 -11.05 -18.04
N ASP A 40 6.91 -9.80 -18.51
CA ASP A 40 7.75 -9.19 -19.55
C ASP A 40 9.09 -8.65 -19.01
N GLY A 41 9.35 -8.78 -17.71
CA GLY A 41 10.54 -8.28 -17.03
C GLY A 41 10.44 -6.82 -16.58
N ALA A 42 9.33 -6.12 -16.85
CA ALA A 42 9.13 -4.76 -16.38
C ALA A 42 9.02 -4.72 -14.85
N ARG A 43 9.64 -3.73 -14.22
CA ARG A 43 9.66 -3.57 -12.76
C ARG A 43 8.88 -2.34 -12.35
N ARG A 44 8.06 -2.48 -11.32
CA ARG A 44 7.32 -1.37 -10.72
C ARG A 44 7.31 -1.43 -9.21
N GLN A 45 7.19 -0.25 -8.59
CA GLN A 45 7.01 -0.13 -7.16
C GLN A 45 5.54 0.09 -6.80
N VAL A 46 5.11 -0.54 -5.72
CA VAL A 46 3.76 -0.42 -5.15
C VAL A 46 3.90 -0.22 -3.65
N VAL A 47 3.04 0.61 -3.06
CA VAL A 47 2.94 0.76 -1.61
C VAL A 47 1.78 -0.06 -1.08
N VAL A 48 2.03 -0.90 -0.09
CA VAL A 48 1.01 -1.58 0.70
C VAL A 48 0.89 -0.87 2.04
N ARG A 49 -0.28 -0.30 2.30
CA ARG A 49 -0.63 0.35 3.57
C ARG A 49 -1.59 -0.55 4.31
N MET A 50 -1.12 -1.12 5.41
CA MET A 50 -1.85 -2.08 6.24
C MET A 50 -2.28 -1.42 7.55
N LEU A 51 -3.58 -1.35 7.75
CA LEU A 51 -4.20 -0.96 9.01
C LEU A 51 -4.28 -2.16 9.94
N ASP A 52 -4.18 -1.90 11.25
CA ASP A 52 -4.27 -2.93 12.28
C ASP A 52 -3.24 -4.07 12.08
N ALA A 53 -2.00 -3.71 11.72
CA ALA A 53 -0.92 -4.67 11.48
C ALA A 53 -0.68 -5.64 12.65
N ASP A 54 -0.98 -5.19 13.88
CA ASP A 54 -0.83 -5.97 15.11
C ASP A 54 -2.14 -6.63 15.57
N GLY A 55 -3.26 -6.42 14.86
CA GLY A 55 -4.56 -7.02 15.15
C GLY A 55 -5.25 -6.52 16.44
N ARG A 56 -4.76 -5.44 17.05
CA ARG A 56 -5.17 -4.94 18.37
C ARG A 56 -6.19 -3.82 18.33
N ALA A 57 -6.35 -3.14 17.19
CA ALA A 57 -7.11 -1.90 17.14
C ALA A 57 -8.62 -2.11 17.00
N GLY A 58 -9.11 -3.35 16.82
CA GLY A 58 -10.54 -3.64 16.69
C GLY A 58 -11.20 -2.92 15.52
N LEU A 59 -10.41 -2.47 14.54
CA LEU A 59 -10.89 -1.71 13.40
C LEU A 59 -11.67 -2.62 12.47
N ASP A 60 -12.89 -2.22 12.15
CA ASP A 60 -13.65 -2.81 11.05
C ASP A 60 -13.13 -2.30 9.69
N GLY A 61 -13.40 -3.06 8.62
CA GLY A 61 -12.88 -2.79 7.27
C GLY A 61 -13.31 -1.45 6.67
N ARG A 62 -14.18 -0.69 7.34
CA ARG A 62 -14.69 0.60 6.84
C ARG A 62 -13.57 1.62 6.68
N GLY A 63 -12.53 1.58 7.52
CA GLY A 63 -11.39 2.49 7.41
C GLY A 63 -10.66 2.36 6.08
N VAL A 64 -10.30 1.13 5.69
CA VAL A 64 -9.63 0.85 4.40
C VAL A 64 -10.53 1.20 3.23
N GLN A 65 -11.82 0.84 3.31
CA GLN A 65 -12.78 1.11 2.23
C GLN A 65 -13.03 2.60 2.04
N ALA A 66 -13.17 3.36 3.13
CA ALA A 66 -13.32 4.81 3.08
C ALA A 66 -12.08 5.49 2.50
N GLU A 67 -10.87 5.04 2.89
CA GLU A 67 -9.62 5.54 2.33
C GLU A 67 -9.52 5.27 0.83
N ALA A 68 -9.85 4.05 0.39
CA ALA A 68 -9.85 3.70 -1.03
C ALA A 68 -10.88 4.53 -1.83
N ALA A 69 -12.08 4.72 -1.31
CA ALA A 69 -13.12 5.53 -1.94
C ALA A 69 -12.72 7.00 -2.03
N LEU A 70 -12.11 7.54 -0.97
CA LEU A 70 -11.61 8.92 -0.95
C LEU A 70 -10.52 9.13 -2.00
N LEU A 71 -9.51 8.25 -2.07
CA LEU A 71 -8.44 8.34 -3.05
C LEU A 71 -8.96 8.25 -4.49
N ALA A 72 -9.93 7.36 -4.74
CA ALA A 72 -10.57 7.28 -6.05
C ALA A 72 -11.32 8.57 -6.43
N ALA A 73 -12.05 9.16 -5.49
CA ALA A 73 -12.78 10.42 -5.70
C ALA A 73 -11.83 11.62 -5.91
N LEU A 74 -10.74 11.69 -5.15
CA LEU A 74 -9.73 12.74 -5.32
C LEU A 74 -9.04 12.64 -6.69
N ARG A 75 -8.69 11.41 -7.10
CA ARG A 75 -8.09 11.19 -8.42
C ARG A 75 -9.02 11.54 -9.56
N SER A 76 -10.31 11.19 -9.47
CA SER A 76 -11.29 11.54 -10.50
C SER A 76 -11.55 13.05 -10.57
N ALA A 77 -11.33 13.78 -9.47
CA ALA A 77 -11.34 15.23 -9.42
C ALA A 77 -10.04 15.89 -9.93
N GLY A 78 -9.06 15.11 -10.40
CA GLY A 78 -7.78 15.60 -10.92
C GLY A 78 -6.75 15.95 -9.85
N VAL A 79 -6.99 15.59 -8.59
CA VAL A 79 -6.00 15.77 -7.52
C VAL A 79 -4.88 14.74 -7.69
N ALA A 80 -3.64 15.18 -7.55
CA ALA A 80 -2.45 14.33 -7.64
C ALA A 80 -2.34 13.42 -6.40
N VAL A 81 -3.07 12.30 -6.43
CA VAL A 81 -3.02 11.24 -5.42
C VAL A 81 -2.68 9.88 -6.03
N PRO A 82 -2.08 8.95 -5.27
CA PRO A 82 -1.81 7.60 -5.73
C PRO A 82 -3.08 6.88 -6.20
N ALA A 83 -3.00 6.12 -7.31
CA ALA A 83 -4.09 5.20 -7.65
C ALA A 83 -4.17 4.05 -6.65
N VAL A 84 -5.38 3.68 -6.27
CA VAL A 84 -5.64 2.43 -5.56
C VAL A 84 -5.57 1.27 -6.55
N LEU A 85 -4.72 0.30 -6.27
CA LEU A 85 -4.47 -0.87 -7.11
C LEU A 85 -5.17 -2.13 -6.57
N ALA A 86 -5.29 -2.26 -5.25
CA ALA A 86 -6.00 -3.36 -4.60
C ALA A 86 -6.49 -2.95 -3.20
N VAL A 87 -7.52 -3.63 -2.73
CA VAL A 87 -8.06 -3.52 -1.38
C VAL A 87 -8.35 -4.91 -0.84
N ASP A 88 -7.96 -5.19 0.40
CA ASP A 88 -8.28 -6.42 1.11
C ASP A 88 -8.73 -6.07 2.53
N VAL A 89 -9.99 -6.41 2.83
CA VAL A 89 -10.59 -6.28 4.17
C VAL A 89 -10.82 -7.63 4.85
N THR A 90 -10.45 -8.72 4.19
CA THR A 90 -10.72 -10.09 4.66
C THR A 90 -9.60 -10.63 5.54
N ARG A 91 -8.42 -9.98 5.55
CA ARG A 91 -7.23 -10.40 6.31
C ARG A 91 -6.74 -11.80 5.92
N THR A 92 -7.05 -12.22 4.69
CA THR A 92 -6.72 -13.56 4.19
C THR A 92 -5.32 -13.64 3.59
N ARG A 93 -4.77 -12.51 3.13
CA ARG A 93 -3.44 -12.43 2.52
C ARG A 93 -2.38 -11.91 3.49
N LEU A 94 -2.73 -10.89 4.25
CA LEU A 94 -1.90 -10.25 5.26
C LEU A 94 -2.63 -10.23 6.61
N PRO A 95 -1.91 -10.13 7.74
CA PRO A 95 -2.53 -10.14 9.07
C PRO A 95 -3.52 -8.98 9.31
N GLY A 96 -3.27 -7.84 8.66
CA GLY A 96 -4.13 -6.67 8.69
C GLY A 96 -4.88 -6.47 7.39
N MET A 97 -5.87 -5.58 7.45
CA MET A 97 -6.58 -5.11 6.26
C MET A 97 -5.72 -4.07 5.58
N PHE A 98 -5.68 -4.06 4.25
CA PHE A 98 -4.76 -3.19 3.52
C PHE A 98 -5.37 -2.61 2.26
N LEU A 99 -4.78 -1.52 1.81
CA LEU A 99 -4.85 -1.10 0.42
C LEU A 99 -3.44 -1.10 -0.20
N ALA A 100 -3.37 -1.46 -1.47
CA ALA A 100 -2.19 -1.32 -2.29
C ALA A 100 -2.40 -0.13 -3.23
N MET A 101 -1.37 0.70 -3.40
CA MET A 101 -1.45 1.92 -4.20
C MET A 101 -0.16 2.17 -4.99
N GLU A 102 -0.25 3.02 -6.02
CA GLU A 102 0.92 3.48 -6.77
C GLU A 102 2.00 4.02 -5.84
N PHE A 103 3.26 3.66 -6.11
CA PHE A 103 4.39 4.36 -5.49
C PHE A 103 4.56 5.72 -6.17
N VAL A 104 4.45 6.79 -5.41
CA VAL A 104 4.74 8.15 -5.87
C VAL A 104 6.15 8.50 -5.40
N ALA A 105 7.04 8.77 -6.36
CA ALA A 105 8.37 9.26 -6.04
C ALA A 105 8.28 10.67 -5.46
N GLY A 106 8.93 10.89 -4.32
CA GLY A 106 8.93 12.16 -3.62
C GLY A 106 9.82 12.09 -2.38
N THR A 107 10.00 13.24 -1.73
CA THR A 107 10.69 13.35 -0.44
C THR A 107 9.73 13.89 0.60
N THR A 108 9.82 13.36 1.82
CA THR A 108 9.18 13.92 3.01
C THR A 108 10.13 14.84 3.78
N ASP A 109 11.36 15.01 3.30
CA ASP A 109 12.30 15.98 3.84
C ASP A 109 11.76 17.37 3.56
N LEU A 110 11.27 18.00 4.62
CA LEU A 110 10.81 19.37 4.59
C LEU A 110 11.98 20.22 5.09
N PRO A 111 12.49 21.19 4.31
CA PRO A 111 13.46 22.13 4.83
C PRO A 111 12.90 22.80 6.09
N PRO A 112 13.75 23.13 7.07
CA PRO A 112 13.32 23.64 8.37
C PRO A 112 12.47 24.92 8.28
N ASP A 113 12.61 25.67 7.20
CA ASP A 113 11.92 26.94 6.97
C ASP A 113 10.66 26.80 6.07
N GLY A 114 10.28 25.58 5.70
CA GLY A 114 9.16 25.29 4.80
C GLY A 114 9.53 25.33 3.30
N PRO A 115 8.62 24.89 2.42
CA PRO A 115 8.85 24.89 0.97
C PRO A 115 9.03 26.29 0.38
#